data_AF-A0A7Z7LN10-F1
#
_entry.id   AF-A0A7Z7LN10-F1
#
_cell.length_a   1.000
_cell.length_b   1.000
_cell.length_c   1.000
_cell.angle_alpha   90.00
_cell.angle_beta   90.00
_cell.angle_gamma   90.00
#
_symmetry.space_group_name_H-M   'P 1'
#
loop_
_entity.id
_entity.type
_entity.pdbx_description
1 polymer ?
#
loop_
_entity_poly.entity_id
_entity_poly.type
_entity_poly.pdbx_seq_one_letter_code
_entity_poly.pdbx_strand_id
1 'polypeptide(L)'
;MHGLALSAGPRTDLRIALIAETLGDAREVMIDGASGIARIARRLRPEVEISRRRIVWPNGAMAQIFSSEDPESLRGPQFHYAWCDELAKWKHAEETFDMLQFALRLGERPRQLVTTTPRAVPLLKRLIGDAETRVTRLSTADNRDNLAPGFIAALERRYGGTRLGRQELGGELIEDREDGLWRRDRLEALTVRLIEPLRRIVVAVDPPAGSGPASVCGIVVAGLMDNGRAAVLADASVEGRSPADWARAVVHAYRRFEADRVVAEVNQGGDMVAATLKSIEANLPVTMVRATRGKYLRAEPVAALYEQGRVVHAARFAELEDQMCDFGPDGLSSGRSPDRLDALVWALTALMLEGTGEPRIRGV
;
A
#
# COMPACT_ATOMS: atom_id res chain seq x y z
N MET A 1 26.97 -8.43 7.44
CA MET A 1 28.36 -7.94 7.30
C MET A 1 29.36 -8.68 8.19
N HIS A 2 29.23 -8.67 9.51
CA HIS A 2 30.19 -9.36 10.41
C HIS A 2 30.39 -10.86 10.08
N GLY A 3 29.31 -11.56 9.69
CA GLY A 3 29.39 -12.94 9.21
C GLY A 3 30.29 -13.14 7.98
N LEU A 4 30.31 -12.20 7.04
CA LEU A 4 31.19 -12.26 5.85
C LEU A 4 32.67 -12.19 6.27
N ALA A 5 33.00 -11.31 7.22
CA ALA A 5 34.35 -11.20 7.76
C ALA A 5 34.78 -12.47 8.50
N LEU A 6 33.86 -13.12 9.24
CA LEU A 6 34.13 -14.40 9.91
C LEU A 6 34.36 -15.54 8.91
N SER A 7 33.63 -15.57 7.79
CA SER A 7 33.74 -16.64 6.79
C SER A 7 34.91 -16.47 5.81
N ALA A 8 35.52 -15.29 5.76
CA ALA A 8 36.60 -14.96 4.81
C ALA A 8 37.97 -15.59 5.16
N GLY A 9 38.05 -16.36 6.26
CA GLY A 9 39.26 -17.05 6.67
C GLY A 9 40.21 -16.19 7.53
N PRO A 10 41.40 -16.73 7.87
CA PRO A 10 42.33 -16.09 8.80
C PRO A 10 43.09 -14.89 8.21
N ARG A 11 43.16 -14.77 6.88
CA ARG A 11 43.69 -13.62 6.15
C ARG A 11 42.85 -13.38 4.91
N THR A 12 42.43 -12.14 4.69
CA THR A 12 41.57 -11.76 3.56
C THR A 12 41.78 -10.30 3.16
N ASP A 13 41.50 -9.99 1.91
CA ASP A 13 41.40 -8.64 1.34
C ASP A 13 39.94 -8.19 1.15
N LEU A 14 39.00 -8.83 1.87
CA LEU A 14 37.58 -8.51 1.84
C LEU A 14 37.35 -7.02 2.13
N ARG A 15 36.72 -6.35 1.16
CA ARG A 15 36.39 -4.92 1.22
C ARG A 15 34.89 -4.72 1.10
N ILE A 16 34.36 -3.93 2.02
CA ILE A 16 32.94 -3.66 2.16
C ILE A 16 32.69 -2.16 2.16
N ALA A 17 31.70 -1.69 1.41
CA ALA A 17 31.20 -0.32 1.54
C ALA A 17 30.02 -0.28 2.53
N LEU A 18 30.02 0.69 3.44
CA LEU A 18 28.89 1.06 4.29
C LEU A 18 28.43 2.44 3.83
N ILE A 19 27.22 2.56 3.31
CA ILE A 19 26.67 3.81 2.79
C ILE A 19 25.39 4.12 3.55
N ALA A 20 25.29 5.32 4.11
CA ALA A 20 24.09 5.84 4.74
C ALA A 20 23.76 7.24 4.21
N GLU A 21 22.69 7.87 4.72
CA GLU A 21 22.35 9.25 4.40
C GLU A 21 23.53 10.18 4.71
N THR A 22 23.99 10.17 5.97
CA THR A 22 25.18 10.88 6.45
C THR A 22 26.25 9.94 7.03
N LEU A 23 27.48 10.43 7.19
CA LEU A 23 28.53 9.70 7.92
C LEU A 23 28.17 9.43 9.38
N GLY A 24 27.38 10.33 9.99
CA GLY A 24 26.88 10.18 11.36
C GLY A 24 25.92 9.00 11.49
N ASP A 25 24.98 8.88 10.56
CA ASP A 25 24.01 7.78 10.55
C ASP A 25 24.70 6.42 10.41
N ALA A 26 25.68 6.32 9.51
CA ALA A 26 26.45 5.10 9.35
C ALA A 26 27.17 4.70 10.64
N ARG A 27 27.69 5.67 11.40
CA ARG A 27 28.32 5.40 12.69
C ARG A 27 27.30 4.98 13.74
N GLU A 28 26.32 5.83 14.01
CA GLU A 28 25.37 5.67 15.12
C GLU A 28 24.43 4.48 14.91
N VAL A 29 24.10 4.13 13.67
CA VAL A 29 23.17 3.03 13.35
C VAL A 29 23.93 1.77 12.95
N MET A 30 24.79 1.84 11.93
CA MET A 30 25.38 0.65 11.33
C MET A 30 26.56 0.08 12.14
N ILE A 31 27.30 0.91 12.87
CA ILE A 31 28.50 0.50 13.63
C ILE A 31 28.20 0.39 15.13
N ASP A 32 27.82 1.50 15.76
CA ASP A 32 27.69 1.65 17.21
C ASP A 32 26.26 1.36 17.71
N GLY A 33 25.29 1.28 16.80
CA GLY A 33 23.87 1.08 17.11
C GLY A 33 23.56 -0.22 17.85
N ALA A 34 22.31 -0.35 18.32
CA ALA A 34 21.86 -1.53 19.09
C ALA A 34 22.12 -2.87 18.36
N SER A 35 21.96 -2.86 17.03
CA SER A 35 22.26 -3.98 16.12
C SER A 35 23.52 -3.73 15.26
N GLY A 36 24.30 -2.70 15.60
CA GLY A 36 25.49 -2.29 14.87
C GLY A 36 26.62 -3.31 14.93
N ILE A 37 27.50 -3.27 13.93
CA ILE A 37 28.57 -4.26 13.73
C ILE A 37 29.46 -4.39 14.98
N ALA A 38 29.83 -3.28 15.62
CA ALA A 38 30.72 -3.30 16.77
C ALA A 38 30.06 -3.99 17.98
N ARG A 39 28.74 -3.86 18.12
CA ARG A 39 27.98 -4.43 19.23
C ARG A 39 27.69 -5.92 19.07
N ILE A 40 27.42 -6.36 17.84
CA ILE A 40 27.13 -7.79 17.56
C ILE A 40 28.40 -8.64 17.44
N ALA A 41 29.55 -8.03 17.16
CA ALA A 41 30.84 -8.72 17.01
C ALA A 41 31.32 -9.31 18.35
N ARG A 42 30.93 -10.55 18.65
CA ARG A 42 31.41 -11.27 19.86
C ARG A 42 32.77 -11.94 19.65
N ARG A 43 33.11 -12.28 18.41
CA ARG A 43 34.38 -12.90 17.99
C ARG A 43 34.98 -12.06 16.87
N LEU A 44 36.31 -12.12 16.68
CA LEU A 44 37.01 -11.36 15.63
C LEU A 44 36.55 -9.88 15.62
N ARG A 45 36.64 -9.23 16.79
CA ARG A 45 36.11 -7.88 16.98
C ARG A 45 36.85 -6.90 16.08
N PRO A 46 36.13 -6.10 15.26
CA PRO A 46 36.78 -5.07 14.47
C PRO A 46 37.19 -3.88 15.33
N GLU A 47 38.27 -3.23 14.90
CA GLU A 47 38.69 -1.92 15.40
C GLU A 47 38.05 -0.83 14.55
N VAL A 48 37.55 0.24 15.20
CA VAL A 48 36.98 1.40 14.52
C VAL A 48 38.04 2.47 14.33
N GLU A 49 38.45 2.69 13.08
CA GLU A 49 39.40 3.71 12.70
C GLU A 49 38.68 4.98 12.21
N ILE A 50 38.30 5.85 13.16
CA ILE A 50 37.47 7.04 12.90
C ILE A 50 38.11 7.98 11.86
N SER A 51 39.40 8.28 11.99
CA SER A 51 40.11 9.20 11.11
C SER A 51 40.16 8.73 9.65
N ARG A 52 40.06 7.41 9.44
CA ARG A 52 40.06 6.78 8.11
C ARG A 52 38.67 6.32 7.68
N ARG A 53 37.63 6.65 8.46
CA ARG A 53 36.22 6.31 8.20
C ARG A 53 36.04 4.83 7.88
N ARG A 54 36.66 3.94 8.65
CA ARG A 54 36.62 2.50 8.39
C ARG A 54 36.62 1.67 9.65
N ILE A 55 36.17 0.44 9.53
CA ILE A 55 36.29 -0.61 10.53
C ILE A 55 37.14 -1.75 9.95
N VAL A 56 38.04 -2.30 10.75
CA VAL A 56 39.02 -3.30 10.31
C VAL A 56 38.99 -4.50 11.24
N TRP A 57 38.82 -5.69 10.68
CA TRP A 57 38.87 -6.95 11.43
C TRP A 57 40.32 -7.46 11.55
N PRO A 58 40.65 -8.23 12.61
CA PRO A 58 41.99 -8.79 12.79
C PRO A 58 42.50 -9.67 11.65
N ASN A 59 41.62 -10.21 10.80
CA ASN A 59 41.99 -11.01 9.63
C ASN A 59 42.24 -10.17 8.36
N GLY A 60 42.15 -8.85 8.43
CA GLY A 60 42.38 -7.94 7.30
C GLY A 60 41.12 -7.55 6.52
N ALA A 61 39.96 -8.15 6.80
CA ALA A 61 38.70 -7.66 6.24
C ALA A 61 38.45 -6.22 6.71
N MET A 62 37.85 -5.40 5.85
CA MET A 62 37.56 -4.00 6.18
C MET A 62 36.23 -3.55 5.61
N ALA A 63 35.57 -2.64 6.32
CA ALA A 63 34.43 -1.91 5.82
C ALA A 63 34.68 -0.41 5.92
N GLN A 64 34.44 0.33 4.84
CA GLN A 64 34.66 1.77 4.75
C GLN A 64 33.32 2.50 4.65
N ILE A 65 33.24 3.64 5.33
CA ILE A 65 32.02 4.43 5.50
C ILE A 65 31.96 5.54 4.44
N PHE A 66 30.80 5.67 3.80
CA PHE A 66 30.46 6.68 2.81
C PHE A 66 29.11 7.32 3.13
N SER A 67 28.90 8.52 2.60
CA SER A 67 27.68 9.30 2.75
C SER A 67 27.05 9.50 1.38
N SER A 68 25.72 9.40 1.31
CA SER A 68 24.96 9.78 0.12
C SER A 68 25.04 11.27 -0.22
N GLU A 69 25.62 12.09 0.66
CA GLU A 69 25.87 13.51 0.40
C GLU A 69 27.10 13.77 -0.48
N ASP A 70 27.98 12.77 -0.65
CA ASP A 70 29.24 12.89 -1.41
C ASP A 70 29.44 11.67 -2.32
N PRO A 71 28.73 11.60 -3.47
CA PRO A 71 28.88 10.50 -4.44
C PRO A 71 30.31 10.33 -4.97
N GLU A 72 31.04 11.44 -5.11
CA GLU A 72 32.39 11.46 -5.67
C GLU A 72 33.40 10.71 -4.80
N SER A 73 33.15 10.62 -3.48
CA SER A 73 33.97 9.84 -2.56
C SER A 73 34.04 8.34 -2.89
N LEU A 74 33.07 7.81 -3.65
CA LEU A 74 33.06 6.42 -4.12
C LEU A 74 33.97 6.20 -5.35
N ARG A 75 34.50 7.25 -5.96
CA ARG A 75 35.46 7.13 -7.07
C ARG A 75 36.84 6.72 -6.57
N GLY A 76 37.33 5.59 -7.07
CA GLY A 76 38.66 5.06 -6.74
C GLY A 76 38.61 3.80 -5.88
N PRO A 77 37.91 3.78 -4.73
CA PRO A 77 37.70 2.58 -3.94
C PRO A 77 37.10 1.41 -4.72
N GLN A 78 37.28 0.20 -4.18
CA GLN A 78 36.85 -1.06 -4.79
C GLN A 78 36.32 -1.99 -3.70
N PHE A 79 35.16 -2.59 -3.96
CA PHE A 79 34.44 -3.38 -2.97
C PHE A 79 33.95 -4.71 -3.52
N HIS A 80 33.87 -5.70 -2.63
CA HIS A 80 33.22 -6.98 -2.86
C HIS A 80 31.74 -6.89 -2.49
N TYR A 81 31.43 -6.15 -1.43
CA TYR A 81 30.06 -6.01 -0.91
C TYR A 81 29.74 -4.58 -0.53
N ALA A 82 28.46 -4.25 -0.53
CA ALA A 82 27.96 -2.99 0.01
C ALA A 82 26.77 -3.21 0.95
N TRP A 83 26.65 -2.35 1.95
CA TRP A 83 25.43 -2.18 2.73
C TRP A 83 24.99 -0.72 2.63
N CYS A 84 23.85 -0.52 2.00
CA CYS A 84 23.19 0.76 1.76
C CYS A 84 22.03 0.89 2.76
N ASP A 85 22.21 1.67 3.82
CA ASP A 85 21.20 1.90 4.85
C ASP A 85 20.36 3.14 4.55
N GLU A 86 19.07 3.04 4.87
CA GLU A 86 18.04 4.07 4.71
C GLU A 86 18.04 4.74 3.33
N LEU A 87 18.09 3.92 2.27
CA LEU A 87 18.17 4.38 0.87
C LEU A 87 17.14 5.46 0.52
N ALA A 88 15.92 5.35 1.06
CA ALA A 88 14.85 6.33 0.82
C ALA A 88 15.14 7.73 1.36
N LYS A 89 16.14 7.90 2.23
CA LYS A 89 16.57 9.19 2.79
C LYS A 89 17.77 9.80 2.06
N TRP A 90 18.37 9.07 1.12
CA TRP A 90 19.60 9.52 0.46
C TRP A 90 19.40 10.83 -0.30
N LYS A 91 20.34 11.76 -0.12
CA LYS A 91 20.30 13.11 -0.72
C LYS A 91 20.60 13.08 -2.21
N HIS A 92 21.67 12.40 -2.61
CA HIS A 92 22.08 12.20 -4.00
C HIS A 92 21.93 10.72 -4.38
N ALA A 93 20.69 10.21 -4.31
CA ALA A 93 20.42 8.77 -4.34
C ALA A 93 20.93 8.08 -5.62
N GLU A 94 20.53 8.60 -6.79
CA GLU A 94 20.91 8.04 -8.10
C GLU A 94 22.43 8.11 -8.33
N GLU A 95 23.02 9.28 -8.12
CA GLU A 95 24.46 9.53 -8.32
C GLU A 95 25.32 8.64 -7.41
N THR A 96 24.96 8.55 -6.12
CA THR A 96 25.65 7.69 -5.15
C THR A 96 25.55 6.22 -5.55
N PHE A 97 24.34 5.79 -5.96
CA PHE A 97 24.10 4.42 -6.34
C PHE A 97 24.88 4.04 -7.61
N ASP A 98 24.87 4.88 -8.64
CA ASP A 98 25.63 4.65 -9.88
C ASP A 98 27.14 4.57 -9.61
N MET A 99 27.68 5.48 -8.78
CA MET A 99 29.09 5.42 -8.38
C MET A 99 29.43 4.14 -7.61
N LEU A 100 28.51 3.68 -6.76
CA LEU A 100 28.65 2.41 -6.06
C LEU A 100 28.72 1.23 -7.03
N GLN A 101 27.91 1.22 -8.10
CA GLN A 101 27.94 0.15 -9.10
C GLN A 101 29.30 0.06 -9.80
N PHE A 102 29.94 1.20 -10.08
CA PHE A 102 31.32 1.18 -10.60
C PHE A 102 32.35 0.70 -9.57
N ALA A 103 32.11 0.92 -8.27
CA ALA A 103 33.00 0.51 -7.19
C ALA A 103 32.85 -0.98 -6.77
N LEU A 104 31.68 -1.59 -7.01
CA LEU A 104 31.39 -3.01 -6.75
C LEU A 104 31.96 -3.91 -7.85
N ARG A 105 33.26 -4.15 -7.80
CA ARG A 105 33.99 -4.86 -8.88
C ARG A 105 35.02 -5.88 -8.40
N LEU A 106 35.00 -6.26 -7.12
CA LEU A 106 35.90 -7.27 -6.57
C LEU A 106 35.17 -8.61 -6.35
N GLY A 107 35.91 -9.70 -6.53
CA GLY A 107 35.38 -11.07 -6.42
C GLY A 107 34.55 -11.49 -7.63
N GLU A 108 34.07 -12.73 -7.61
CA GLU A 108 33.30 -13.31 -8.74
C GLU A 108 31.86 -12.79 -8.81
N ARG A 109 31.29 -12.44 -7.65
CA ARG A 109 29.87 -12.07 -7.52
C ARG A 109 29.71 -10.93 -6.50
N PRO A 110 29.99 -9.68 -6.90
CA PRO A 110 29.71 -8.52 -6.06
C PRO A 110 28.23 -8.50 -5.65
N ARG A 111 27.94 -8.14 -4.39
CA ARG A 111 26.55 -8.06 -3.91
C ARG A 111 26.35 -6.86 -3.01
N GLN A 112 25.13 -6.34 -2.99
CA GLN A 112 24.75 -5.26 -2.10
C GLN A 112 23.48 -5.58 -1.34
N LEU A 113 23.41 -5.06 -0.11
CA LEU A 113 22.22 -5.11 0.74
C LEU A 113 21.67 -3.69 0.87
N VAL A 114 20.40 -3.52 0.55
CA VAL A 114 19.67 -2.27 0.77
C VAL A 114 18.70 -2.48 1.93
N THR A 115 18.79 -1.63 2.95
CA THR A 115 17.83 -1.56 4.06
C THR A 115 17.14 -0.20 4.02
N THR A 116 15.81 -0.15 4.12
CA THR A 116 15.08 1.12 4.09
C THR A 116 13.65 0.94 4.58
N THR A 117 13.08 2.01 5.12
CA THR A 117 11.63 2.16 5.20
C THR A 117 11.09 2.47 3.79
N PRO A 118 9.98 1.86 3.34
CA PRO A 118 9.51 2.02 1.97
C PRO A 118 8.96 3.44 1.73
N ARG A 119 9.64 4.20 0.88
CA ARG A 119 9.14 5.45 0.29
C ARG A 119 9.19 5.31 -1.23
N ALA A 120 8.20 5.85 -1.92
CA ALA A 120 8.06 5.78 -3.37
C ALA A 120 9.09 6.66 -4.14
N VAL A 121 10.38 6.46 -3.87
CA VAL A 121 11.47 7.13 -4.59
C VAL A 121 11.87 6.34 -5.84
N PRO A 122 12.24 7.01 -6.96
CA PRO A 122 12.52 6.34 -8.24
C PRO A 122 13.51 5.19 -8.14
N LEU A 123 14.63 5.39 -7.45
CA LEU A 123 15.67 4.39 -7.27
C LEU A 123 15.14 3.12 -6.58
N LEU A 124 14.38 3.26 -5.47
CA LEU A 124 13.85 2.10 -4.75
C LEU A 124 12.86 1.32 -5.61
N LYS A 125 12.00 2.01 -6.37
CA LYS A 125 11.08 1.37 -7.33
C LYS A 125 11.83 0.55 -8.37
N ARG A 126 12.89 1.15 -8.96
CA ARG A 126 13.75 0.47 -9.94
C ARG A 126 14.37 -0.79 -9.35
N LEU A 127 14.90 -0.72 -8.13
CA LEU A 127 15.49 -1.88 -7.46
C LEU A 127 14.47 -2.97 -7.17
N ILE A 128 13.28 -2.62 -6.68
CA ILE A 128 12.22 -3.60 -6.42
C ILE A 128 11.74 -4.27 -7.70
N GLY A 129 11.70 -3.54 -8.82
CA GLY A 129 11.28 -4.05 -10.13
C GLY A 129 12.36 -4.85 -10.87
N ASP A 130 13.61 -4.81 -10.42
CA ASP A 130 14.73 -5.53 -11.04
C ASP A 130 14.63 -7.04 -10.74
N ALA A 131 14.68 -7.86 -11.79
CA ALA A 131 14.60 -9.32 -11.69
C ALA A 131 15.77 -9.94 -10.90
N GLU A 132 16.91 -9.25 -10.81
CA GLU A 132 18.06 -9.71 -10.01
C GLU A 132 17.94 -9.33 -8.53
N THR A 133 16.96 -8.50 -8.16
CA THR A 133 16.76 -8.06 -6.78
C THR A 133 15.86 -9.03 -6.00
N ARG A 134 16.41 -9.59 -4.92
CA ARG A 134 15.62 -10.35 -3.96
C ARG A 134 15.02 -9.43 -2.90
N VAL A 135 13.72 -9.16 -2.99
CA VAL A 135 12.98 -8.35 -2.01
C VAL A 135 12.52 -9.18 -0.81
N THR A 136 12.77 -8.68 0.39
CA THR A 136 12.21 -9.19 1.65
C THR A 136 11.54 -8.02 2.39
N ARG A 137 10.36 -8.25 2.97
CA ARG A 137 9.63 -7.25 3.75
C ARG A 137 9.58 -7.70 5.20
N LEU A 138 9.73 -6.74 6.11
CA LEU A 138 9.67 -6.95 7.56
C LEU A 138 8.65 -5.97 8.11
N SER A 139 7.67 -6.49 8.83
CA SER A 139 6.70 -5.69 9.58
C SER A 139 7.20 -5.43 11.00
N THR A 140 6.66 -4.40 11.64
CA THR A 140 6.89 -4.16 13.07
C THR A 140 6.43 -5.36 13.93
N ALA A 141 5.43 -6.10 13.48
CA ALA A 141 4.93 -7.27 14.17
C ALA A 141 5.93 -8.45 14.17
N ASP A 142 6.80 -8.55 13.17
CA ASP A 142 7.85 -9.57 13.10
C ASP A 142 8.93 -9.37 14.18
N ASN A 143 9.06 -8.15 14.70
CA ASN A 143 10.01 -7.81 15.76
C ASN A 143 9.37 -7.79 17.17
N ARG A 144 8.16 -8.34 17.33
CA ARG A 144 7.36 -8.25 18.57
C ARG A 144 8.13 -8.63 19.83
N ASP A 145 8.94 -9.68 19.78
CA ASP A 145 9.66 -10.21 20.95
C ASP A 145 10.73 -9.25 21.48
N ASN A 146 11.16 -8.28 20.67
CA ASN A 146 12.13 -7.25 21.05
C ASN A 146 11.47 -5.90 21.39
N LEU A 147 10.14 -5.82 21.35
CA LEU A 147 9.38 -4.58 21.58
C LEU A 147 8.72 -4.58 22.96
N ALA A 148 8.53 -3.39 23.52
CA ALA A 148 7.87 -3.24 24.81
C ALA A 148 6.43 -3.78 24.76
N PRO A 149 5.95 -4.45 25.83
CA PRO A 149 4.56 -4.89 25.93
C PRO A 149 3.58 -3.74 25.65
N GLY A 150 2.63 -3.96 24.75
CA GLY A 150 1.61 -2.97 24.37
C GLY A 150 2.04 -1.93 23.33
N PHE A 151 3.32 -1.88 22.92
CA PHE A 151 3.81 -0.92 21.92
C PHE A 151 3.08 -1.06 20.58
N ILE A 152 3.02 -2.28 20.03
CA ILE A 152 2.30 -2.57 18.77
C ILE A 152 0.82 -2.16 18.88
N ALA A 153 0.15 -2.53 19.98
CA ALA A 153 -1.26 -2.19 20.18
C ALA A 153 -1.50 -0.67 20.25
N ALA A 154 -0.54 0.09 20.79
CA ALA A 154 -0.61 1.54 20.81
C ALA A 154 -0.43 2.15 19.41
N LEU A 155 0.50 1.62 18.61
CA LEU A 155 0.70 2.06 17.23
C LEU A 155 -0.49 1.71 16.34
N GLU A 156 -1.02 0.49 16.44
CA GLU A 156 -2.23 0.08 15.70
C GLU A 156 -3.43 0.97 16.03
N ARG A 157 -3.63 1.35 17.30
CA ARG A 157 -4.74 2.23 17.68
C ARG A 157 -4.63 3.62 17.04
N ARG A 158 -3.40 4.11 16.83
CA ARG A 158 -3.14 5.47 16.35
C ARG A 158 -3.00 5.55 14.84
N TYR A 159 -2.35 4.57 14.24
CA TYR A 159 -1.93 4.56 12.84
C TYR A 159 -2.52 3.40 12.04
N GLY A 160 -3.14 2.41 12.68
CA GLY A 160 -3.77 1.28 12.01
C GLY A 160 -4.76 1.73 10.94
N GLY A 161 -4.67 1.12 9.77
CA GLY A 161 -5.49 1.46 8.59
C GLY A 161 -5.17 2.80 7.92
N THR A 162 -4.18 3.57 8.40
CA THR A 162 -3.72 4.79 7.70
C THR A 162 -2.57 4.49 6.75
N ARG A 163 -2.29 5.39 5.80
CA ARG A 163 -1.11 5.29 4.93
C ARG A 163 0.17 5.13 5.74
N LEU A 164 0.34 5.96 6.78
CA LEU A 164 1.52 5.96 7.61
C LEU A 164 1.67 4.63 8.37
N GLY A 165 0.58 4.07 8.89
CA GLY A 165 0.62 2.78 9.58
C GLY A 165 1.03 1.64 8.65
N ARG A 166 0.45 1.56 7.45
CA ARG A 166 0.82 0.52 6.47
C ARG A 166 2.26 0.65 5.99
N GLN A 167 2.75 1.87 5.80
CA GLN A 167 4.14 2.12 5.42
C GLN A 167 5.13 1.79 6.55
N GLU A 168 4.94 2.38 7.73
CA GLU A 168 5.90 2.31 8.84
C GLU A 168 5.77 1.02 9.67
N LEU A 169 4.55 0.47 9.80
CA LEU A 169 4.29 -0.76 10.56
C LEU A 169 4.26 -1.99 9.65
N GLY A 170 3.62 -1.88 8.49
CA GLY A 170 3.44 -2.97 7.53
C GLY A 170 4.61 -3.14 6.57
N GLY A 171 5.48 -2.14 6.43
CA GLY A 171 6.55 -2.18 5.43
C GLY A 171 6.02 -2.19 3.99
N GLU A 172 4.83 -1.62 3.77
CA GLU A 172 4.20 -1.55 2.45
C GLU A 172 4.71 -0.34 1.66
N LEU A 173 5.08 -0.57 0.39
CA LEU A 173 5.31 0.51 -0.56
C LEU A 173 3.97 0.93 -1.16
N ILE A 174 3.40 2.00 -0.63
CA ILE A 174 2.12 2.53 -1.10
C ILE A 174 2.39 3.63 -2.12
N GLU A 175 1.96 3.36 -3.35
CA GLU A 175 2.00 4.31 -4.44
C GLU A 175 0.61 4.93 -4.61
N ASP A 176 0.57 6.26 -4.68
CA ASP A 176 -0.63 6.98 -5.14
C ASP A 176 -0.30 7.51 -6.53
N ARG A 177 -1.28 7.48 -7.43
CA ARG A 177 -1.11 8.02 -8.79
C ARG A 177 -1.30 9.53 -8.81
N GLU A 178 -0.41 10.26 -9.47
CA GLU A 178 -0.52 11.73 -9.56
C GLU A 178 -1.75 12.18 -10.36
N ASP A 179 -2.16 11.40 -11.36
CA ASP A 179 -3.34 11.59 -12.19
C ASP A 179 -4.56 10.79 -11.70
N GLY A 180 -4.51 10.28 -10.46
CA GLY A 180 -5.63 9.57 -9.83
C GLY A 180 -6.78 10.51 -9.50
N LEU A 181 -8.03 10.02 -9.64
CA LEU A 181 -9.24 10.81 -9.34
C LEU A 181 -9.38 11.16 -7.86
N TRP A 182 -8.81 10.34 -6.97
CA TRP A 182 -8.83 10.56 -5.52
C TRP A 182 -7.43 10.68 -4.96
N ARG A 183 -7.27 11.61 -4.01
CA ARG A 183 -6.04 11.74 -3.23
C ARG A 183 -6.22 11.15 -1.84
N ARG A 184 -5.24 10.36 -1.41
CA ARG A 184 -5.32 9.61 -0.14
C ARG A 184 -5.47 10.52 1.06
N ASP A 185 -4.67 11.59 1.14
CA ASP A 185 -4.73 12.61 2.20
C ASP A 185 -6.14 13.20 2.38
N ARG A 186 -6.87 13.42 1.29
CA ARG A 186 -8.26 13.87 1.33
C ARG A 186 -9.22 12.80 1.82
N LEU A 187 -9.08 11.55 1.37
CA LEU A 187 -9.89 10.43 1.89
C LEU A 187 -9.67 10.23 3.39
N GLU A 188 -8.42 10.42 3.84
CA GLU A 188 -8.07 10.38 5.26
C GLU A 188 -8.83 11.43 6.06
N ALA A 189 -8.89 12.67 5.54
CA ALA A 189 -9.62 13.77 6.17
C ALA A 189 -11.15 13.59 6.15
N LEU A 190 -11.67 12.78 5.21
CA LEU A 190 -13.09 12.48 5.05
C LEU A 190 -13.54 11.21 5.80
N THR A 191 -12.67 10.61 6.60
CA THR A 191 -13.02 9.48 7.46
C THR A 191 -13.57 9.98 8.80
N VAL A 192 -14.81 9.62 9.14
CA VAL A 192 -15.50 10.06 10.35
C VAL A 192 -15.93 8.87 11.21
N ARG A 193 -15.89 9.03 12.54
CA ARG A 193 -16.30 7.96 13.48
C ARG A 193 -17.79 7.96 13.80
N LEU A 194 -18.42 9.12 13.75
CA LEU A 194 -19.83 9.31 14.02
C LEU A 194 -20.48 9.87 12.75
N ILE A 195 -21.53 9.19 12.30
CA ILE A 195 -22.33 9.61 11.14
C ILE A 195 -23.72 10.02 11.64
N GLU A 196 -24.35 10.94 10.92
CA GLU A 196 -25.73 11.33 11.16
C GLU A 196 -26.71 10.21 10.78
N PRO A 197 -27.98 10.29 11.22
CA PRO A 197 -29.02 9.35 10.78
C PRO A 197 -29.09 9.23 9.26
N LEU A 198 -29.33 8.01 8.80
CA LEU A 198 -29.36 7.66 7.39
C LEU A 198 -30.82 7.58 6.91
N ARG A 199 -31.14 8.32 5.85
CA ARG A 199 -32.46 8.34 5.21
C ARG A 199 -32.67 7.18 4.25
N ARG A 200 -31.58 6.72 3.63
CA ARG A 200 -31.59 5.64 2.62
C ARG A 200 -30.24 4.94 2.61
N ILE A 201 -30.24 3.61 2.52
CA ILE A 201 -29.05 2.76 2.45
C ILE A 201 -29.16 1.87 1.21
N VAL A 202 -28.08 1.76 0.45
CA VAL A 202 -27.98 0.84 -0.69
C VAL A 202 -26.76 -0.06 -0.56
N VAL A 203 -26.89 -1.26 -1.09
CA VAL A 203 -25.75 -2.15 -1.36
C VAL A 203 -25.53 -2.15 -2.86
N ALA A 204 -24.38 -1.68 -3.33
CA ALA A 204 -23.99 -1.79 -4.72
C ALA A 204 -23.10 -3.01 -4.94
N VAL A 205 -23.29 -3.70 -6.06
CA VAL A 205 -22.50 -4.87 -6.44
C VAL A 205 -21.96 -4.72 -7.86
N ASP A 206 -20.66 -4.92 -8.00
CA ASP A 206 -19.97 -5.12 -9.27
C ASP A 206 -19.48 -6.58 -9.34
N PRO A 207 -20.24 -7.49 -9.97
CA PRO A 207 -19.89 -8.89 -10.05
C PRO A 207 -18.79 -9.11 -11.10
N PRO A 208 -17.88 -10.07 -10.88
CA PRO A 208 -16.81 -10.33 -11.82
C PRO A 208 -17.33 -10.97 -13.11
N ALA A 209 -16.70 -10.62 -14.24
CA ALA A 209 -17.01 -11.21 -15.55
C ALA A 209 -16.63 -12.70 -15.67
N GLY A 210 -15.78 -13.21 -14.77
CA GLY A 210 -15.23 -14.55 -14.84
C GLY A 210 -14.90 -15.13 -13.47
N SER A 211 -14.54 -16.42 -13.46
CA SER A 211 -14.13 -17.15 -12.25
C SER A 211 -12.61 -17.26 -12.17
N GLY A 212 -12.09 -17.25 -10.95
CA GLY A 212 -10.66 -17.44 -10.69
C GLY A 212 -10.20 -16.82 -9.37
N PRO A 213 -9.00 -17.16 -8.89
CA PRO A 213 -8.50 -16.68 -7.60
C PRO A 213 -8.36 -15.15 -7.51
N ALA A 214 -8.11 -14.49 -8.64
CA ALA A 214 -7.96 -13.03 -8.74
C ALA A 214 -9.28 -12.30 -9.09
N SER A 215 -10.39 -13.02 -9.17
CA SER A 215 -11.72 -12.47 -9.43
C SER A 215 -12.24 -11.78 -8.18
N VAL A 216 -12.62 -10.51 -8.28
CA VAL A 216 -13.17 -9.73 -7.17
C VAL A 216 -14.62 -9.40 -7.48
N CYS A 217 -15.50 -9.64 -6.53
CA CYS A 217 -16.86 -9.09 -6.55
C CYS A 217 -16.86 -7.85 -5.64
N GLY A 218 -16.93 -6.68 -6.25
CA GLY A 218 -17.06 -5.42 -5.54
C GLY A 218 -18.40 -5.34 -4.84
N ILE A 219 -18.44 -5.13 -3.52
CA ILE A 219 -19.66 -4.98 -2.75
C ILE A 219 -19.47 -3.80 -1.79
N VAL A 220 -20.20 -2.71 -2.02
CA VAL A 220 -20.08 -1.49 -1.21
C VAL A 220 -21.44 -1.12 -0.64
N VAL A 221 -21.47 -0.85 0.67
CA VAL A 221 -22.64 -0.33 1.37
C VAL A 221 -22.46 1.16 1.58
N ALA A 222 -23.42 1.96 1.13
CA ALA A 222 -23.44 3.39 1.38
C ALA A 222 -24.82 3.87 1.80
N GLY A 223 -24.88 4.96 2.56
CA GLY A 223 -26.12 5.59 2.98
C GLY A 223 -26.14 7.09 2.73
N LEU A 224 -27.32 7.64 2.48
CA LEU A 224 -27.58 9.08 2.36
C LEU A 224 -28.02 9.61 3.73
N MET A 225 -27.33 10.62 4.24
CA MET A 225 -27.66 11.30 5.49
C MET A 225 -28.69 12.42 5.27
N ASP A 226 -29.39 12.82 6.34
CA ASP A 226 -30.41 13.87 6.31
C ASP A 226 -29.88 15.23 5.84
N ASN A 227 -28.60 15.51 6.09
CA ASN A 227 -27.90 16.72 5.64
C ASN A 227 -27.53 16.72 4.14
N GLY A 228 -27.92 15.69 3.38
CA GLY A 228 -27.66 15.58 1.93
C GLY A 228 -26.24 15.13 1.55
N ARG A 229 -25.42 14.71 2.52
CA ARG A 229 -24.12 14.03 2.30
C ARG A 229 -24.33 12.51 2.32
N ALA A 230 -23.42 11.76 1.71
CA ALA A 230 -23.41 10.30 1.79
C ALA A 230 -22.27 9.79 2.68
N ALA A 231 -22.48 8.62 3.28
CA ALA A 231 -21.49 7.88 4.04
C ALA A 231 -21.27 6.50 3.42
N VAL A 232 -20.02 6.15 3.13
CA VAL A 232 -19.63 4.75 2.83
C VAL A 232 -19.54 4.02 4.15
N LEU A 233 -20.37 2.99 4.31
CA LEU A 233 -20.57 2.27 5.58
C LEU A 233 -19.72 1.01 5.67
N ALA A 234 -19.50 0.35 4.53
CA ALA A 234 -18.67 -0.86 4.45
C ALA A 234 -18.18 -1.12 3.03
N ASP A 235 -16.94 -1.61 2.94
CA ASP A 235 -16.49 -2.46 1.84
C ASP A 235 -16.67 -3.93 2.27
N ALA A 236 -17.60 -4.63 1.63
CA ALA A 236 -17.95 -6.03 1.87
C ALA A 236 -17.55 -6.93 0.68
N SER A 237 -16.65 -6.44 -0.17
CA SER A 237 -16.22 -7.14 -1.37
C SER A 237 -15.55 -8.48 -1.03
N VAL A 238 -15.64 -9.44 -1.97
CA VAL A 238 -15.10 -10.78 -1.79
C VAL A 238 -14.26 -11.21 -2.98
N GLU A 239 -13.20 -11.98 -2.72
CA GLU A 239 -12.23 -12.42 -3.73
C GLU A 239 -12.25 -13.94 -3.91
N GLY A 240 -12.10 -14.40 -5.17
CA GLY A 240 -12.00 -15.81 -5.52
C GLY A 240 -13.24 -16.64 -5.20
N ARG A 241 -14.41 -16.00 -5.05
CA ARG A 241 -15.66 -16.64 -4.62
C ARG A 241 -16.52 -17.10 -5.79
N SER A 242 -17.30 -18.16 -5.55
CA SER A 242 -18.30 -18.64 -6.52
C SER A 242 -19.48 -17.65 -6.64
N PRO A 243 -20.29 -17.73 -7.71
CA PRO A 243 -21.49 -16.91 -7.86
C PRO A 243 -22.45 -16.93 -6.66
N ALA A 244 -22.69 -18.12 -6.11
CA ALA A 244 -23.54 -18.27 -4.94
C ALA A 244 -22.93 -17.62 -3.69
N ASP A 245 -21.61 -17.68 -3.52
CA ASP A 245 -20.93 -17.15 -2.33
C ASP A 245 -20.92 -15.62 -2.30
N TRP A 246 -20.62 -14.96 -3.43
CA TRP A 246 -20.69 -13.50 -3.46
C TRP A 246 -22.13 -13.02 -3.35
N ALA A 247 -23.11 -13.73 -3.92
CA ALA A 247 -24.52 -13.39 -3.74
C ALA A 247 -24.98 -13.50 -2.28
N ARG A 248 -24.49 -14.51 -1.54
CA ARG A 248 -24.69 -14.59 -0.07
C ARG A 248 -24.05 -13.41 0.66
N ALA A 249 -22.87 -12.96 0.24
CA ALA A 249 -22.23 -11.78 0.83
C ALA A 249 -23.06 -10.50 0.60
N VAL A 250 -23.62 -10.31 -0.59
CA VAL A 250 -24.55 -9.20 -0.89
C VAL A 250 -25.79 -9.26 -0.01
N VAL A 251 -26.46 -10.42 0.08
CA VAL A 251 -27.66 -10.58 0.92
C VAL A 251 -27.34 -10.38 2.40
N HIS A 252 -26.17 -10.85 2.85
CA HIS A 252 -25.71 -10.62 4.21
C HIS A 252 -25.50 -9.12 4.49
N ALA A 253 -24.84 -8.39 3.58
CA ALA A 253 -24.67 -6.95 3.70
C ALA A 253 -26.02 -6.22 3.70
N TYR A 254 -26.93 -6.59 2.79
CA TYR A 254 -28.28 -6.05 2.71
C TYR A 254 -29.03 -6.19 4.04
N ARG A 255 -29.05 -7.38 4.64
CA ARG A 255 -29.71 -7.64 5.92
C ARG A 255 -29.01 -6.96 7.09
N ARG A 256 -27.69 -7.01 7.15
CA ARG A 256 -26.89 -6.45 8.25
C ARG A 256 -27.07 -4.94 8.38
N PHE A 257 -27.18 -4.24 7.26
CA PHE A 257 -27.32 -2.78 7.22
C PHE A 257 -28.76 -2.33 7.00
N GLU A 258 -29.73 -3.26 7.01
CA GLU A 258 -31.14 -2.98 6.75
C GLU A 258 -31.35 -2.10 5.50
N ALA A 259 -30.63 -2.44 4.43
CA ALA A 259 -30.59 -1.63 3.22
C ALA A 259 -31.95 -1.60 2.51
N ASP A 260 -32.24 -0.50 1.81
CA ASP A 260 -33.49 -0.34 1.07
C ASP A 260 -33.48 -1.15 -0.24
N ARG A 261 -32.33 -1.20 -0.92
CA ARG A 261 -32.17 -1.89 -2.20
C ARG A 261 -30.74 -2.31 -2.50
N VAL A 262 -30.62 -3.28 -3.40
CA VAL A 262 -29.37 -3.67 -4.04
C VAL A 262 -29.29 -3.05 -5.44
N VAL A 263 -28.16 -2.44 -5.79
CA VAL A 263 -27.88 -1.90 -7.12
C VAL A 263 -26.84 -2.78 -7.79
N ALA A 264 -27.17 -3.37 -8.94
CA ALA A 264 -26.30 -4.36 -9.59
C ALA A 264 -26.03 -4.01 -11.06
N GLU A 265 -24.77 -4.02 -11.48
CA GLU A 265 -24.39 -3.79 -12.87
C GLU A 265 -24.74 -4.99 -13.77
N VAL A 266 -25.37 -4.74 -14.93
CA VAL A 266 -25.78 -5.81 -15.88
C VAL A 266 -24.76 -6.17 -16.96
N ASN A 267 -23.70 -5.38 -17.12
CA ASN A 267 -22.79 -5.55 -18.26
C ASN A 267 -22.02 -6.87 -18.23
N GLN A 268 -21.92 -7.50 -17.05
CA GLN A 268 -21.21 -8.77 -16.83
C GLN A 268 -22.17 -9.98 -16.71
N GLY A 269 -23.24 -10.00 -17.52
CA GLY A 269 -24.20 -11.11 -17.53
C GLY A 269 -25.46 -10.85 -16.69
N GLY A 270 -26.10 -9.70 -16.90
CA GLY A 270 -27.20 -9.17 -16.06
C GLY A 270 -28.32 -10.15 -15.68
N ASP A 271 -28.80 -10.99 -16.61
CA ASP A 271 -29.85 -11.98 -16.29
C ASP A 271 -29.36 -13.02 -15.27
N MET A 272 -28.10 -13.42 -15.38
CA MET A 272 -27.45 -14.34 -14.44
C MET A 272 -27.27 -13.70 -13.06
N VAL A 273 -26.89 -12.41 -13.00
CA VAL A 273 -26.72 -11.68 -11.73
C VAL A 273 -28.02 -11.62 -10.95
N ALA A 274 -29.11 -11.19 -11.61
CA ALA A 274 -30.43 -11.11 -11.00
C ALA A 274 -30.93 -12.48 -10.55
N ALA A 275 -30.78 -13.52 -11.39
CA ALA A 275 -31.17 -14.89 -11.04
C ALA A 275 -30.37 -15.42 -9.84
N THR A 276 -29.06 -15.17 -9.80
CA THR A 276 -28.19 -15.62 -8.71
C THR A 276 -28.58 -14.99 -7.38
N LEU A 277 -28.82 -13.67 -7.35
CA LEU A 277 -29.26 -12.96 -6.15
C LEU A 277 -30.63 -13.47 -5.67
N LYS A 278 -31.60 -13.61 -6.60
CA LYS A 278 -32.94 -14.11 -6.29
C LYS A 278 -32.97 -15.58 -5.87
N SER A 279 -31.98 -16.37 -6.28
CA SER A 279 -31.83 -17.76 -5.80
C SER A 279 -31.51 -17.85 -4.31
N ILE A 280 -30.85 -16.81 -3.76
CA ILE A 280 -30.51 -16.73 -2.33
C ILE A 280 -31.60 -16.01 -1.53
N GLU A 281 -32.17 -14.94 -2.07
CA GLU A 281 -33.26 -14.17 -1.46
C GLU A 281 -34.28 -13.76 -2.53
N ALA A 282 -35.41 -14.48 -2.59
CA ALA A 282 -36.39 -14.33 -3.66
C ALA A 282 -37.01 -12.93 -3.73
N ASN A 283 -37.18 -12.28 -2.58
CA ASN A 283 -37.81 -10.97 -2.46
C ASN A 283 -36.80 -9.81 -2.40
N LEU A 284 -35.53 -10.05 -2.77
CA LEU A 284 -34.49 -9.02 -2.71
C LEU A 284 -34.82 -7.85 -3.66
N PRO A 285 -34.93 -6.61 -3.16
CA PRO A 285 -35.19 -5.44 -4.00
C PRO A 285 -33.94 -5.07 -4.81
N VAL A 286 -33.79 -5.66 -6.00
CA VAL A 286 -32.65 -5.42 -6.90
C VAL A 286 -33.02 -4.42 -8.00
N THR A 287 -32.26 -3.34 -8.11
CA THR A 287 -32.26 -2.44 -9.28
C THR A 287 -31.07 -2.78 -10.17
N MET A 288 -31.36 -3.20 -11.39
CA MET A 288 -30.33 -3.47 -12.39
C MET A 288 -29.94 -2.17 -13.10
N VAL A 289 -28.64 -1.86 -13.14
CA VAL A 289 -28.10 -0.65 -13.79
C VAL A 289 -27.14 -1.02 -14.91
N ARG A 290 -27.09 -0.20 -15.97
CA ARG A 290 -26.25 -0.43 -17.15
C ARG A 290 -25.28 0.73 -17.32
N ALA A 291 -23.98 0.46 -17.40
CA ALA A 291 -23.01 1.49 -17.75
C ALA A 291 -23.19 1.91 -19.22
N THR A 292 -23.35 3.21 -19.46
CA THR A 292 -23.41 3.81 -20.81
C THR A 292 -22.16 4.59 -21.17
N ARG A 293 -21.26 4.80 -20.20
CA ARG A 293 -19.98 5.51 -20.33
C ARG A 293 -18.87 4.65 -19.74
N GLY A 294 -17.63 4.90 -20.17
CA GLY A 294 -16.45 4.25 -19.62
C GLY A 294 -16.30 4.49 -18.11
N LYS A 295 -15.57 3.60 -17.43
CA LYS A 295 -15.40 3.61 -15.96
C LYS A 295 -14.92 4.97 -15.44
N TYR A 296 -13.92 5.56 -16.10
CA TYR A 296 -13.37 6.87 -15.72
C TYR A 296 -14.42 7.99 -15.75
N LEU A 297 -15.12 8.15 -16.87
CA LEU A 297 -16.17 9.18 -17.02
C LEU A 297 -17.36 9.01 -16.07
N ARG A 298 -17.60 7.78 -15.58
CA ARG A 298 -18.62 7.52 -14.54
C ARG A 298 -18.12 7.86 -13.14
N ALA A 299 -16.83 7.73 -12.90
CA ALA A 299 -16.19 8.00 -11.62
C ALA A 299 -16.01 9.50 -11.36
N GLU A 300 -15.76 10.31 -12.40
CA GLU A 300 -15.52 11.77 -12.28
C GLU A 300 -16.58 12.54 -11.47
N PRO A 301 -17.91 12.38 -11.70
CA PRO A 301 -18.91 13.07 -10.89
C PRO A 301 -18.88 12.66 -9.42
N VAL A 302 -18.52 11.41 -9.12
CA VAL A 302 -18.40 10.91 -7.75
C VAL A 302 -17.15 11.49 -7.10
N ALA A 303 -16.02 11.56 -7.80
CA ALA A 303 -14.81 12.21 -7.32
C ALA A 303 -15.09 13.68 -6.93
N ALA A 304 -15.84 14.42 -7.76
CA ALA A 304 -16.25 15.79 -7.45
C ALA A 304 -17.08 15.90 -6.16
N LEU A 305 -17.92 14.90 -5.82
CA LEU A 305 -18.64 14.88 -4.55
C LEU A 305 -17.69 14.72 -3.35
N TYR A 306 -16.62 13.93 -3.49
CA TYR A 306 -15.57 13.84 -2.46
C TYR A 306 -14.82 15.17 -2.30
N GLU A 307 -14.47 15.84 -3.41
CA GLU A 307 -13.80 17.15 -3.35
C GLU A 307 -14.64 18.22 -2.64
N GLN A 308 -15.96 18.14 -2.79
CA GLN A 308 -16.91 19.02 -2.10
C GLN A 308 -17.18 18.62 -0.64
N GLY A 309 -16.55 17.55 -0.12
CA GLY A 309 -16.80 17.02 1.23
C GLY A 309 -18.20 16.41 1.43
N ARG A 310 -18.89 16.11 0.32
CA ARG A 310 -20.26 15.57 0.32
C ARG A 310 -20.32 14.05 0.51
N VAL A 311 -19.17 13.38 0.50
CA VAL A 311 -19.04 11.96 0.82
C VAL A 311 -18.03 11.79 1.94
N VAL A 312 -18.34 10.92 2.90
CA VAL A 312 -17.44 10.50 3.98
C VAL A 312 -17.35 8.99 4.07
N HIS A 313 -16.29 8.49 4.70
CA HIS A 313 -16.19 7.08 5.08
C HIS A 313 -16.45 6.90 6.58
N ALA A 314 -17.26 5.92 6.96
CA ALA A 314 -17.53 5.60 8.37
C ALA A 314 -16.37 4.86 9.06
N ALA A 315 -15.43 4.35 8.28
CA ALA A 315 -14.21 3.68 8.72
C ALA A 315 -13.15 3.74 7.62
N ARG A 316 -11.99 3.11 7.83
CA ARG A 316 -10.99 2.92 6.77
C ARG A 316 -11.31 1.67 5.95
N PHE A 317 -11.36 1.82 4.64
CA PHE A 317 -11.58 0.72 3.71
C PHE A 317 -10.36 0.59 2.80
N ALA A 318 -9.26 0.08 3.36
CA ALA A 318 -7.94 0.16 2.74
C ALA A 318 -7.89 -0.35 1.28
N GLU A 319 -8.49 -1.50 0.99
CA GLU A 319 -8.49 -2.09 -0.36
C GLU A 319 -9.34 -1.27 -1.36
N LEU A 320 -10.47 -0.72 -0.91
CA LEU A 320 -11.27 0.22 -1.70
C LEU A 320 -10.52 1.54 -1.92
N GLU A 321 -9.95 2.12 -0.87
CA GLU A 321 -9.18 3.37 -0.90
C GLU A 321 -7.94 3.24 -1.81
N ASP A 322 -7.31 2.06 -1.84
CA ASP A 322 -6.21 1.76 -2.76
C ASP A 322 -6.68 1.80 -4.22
N GLN A 323 -7.81 1.17 -4.54
CA GLN A 323 -8.38 1.29 -5.89
C GLN A 323 -8.76 2.73 -6.22
N MET A 324 -9.32 3.49 -5.27
CA MET A 324 -9.66 4.91 -5.48
C MET A 324 -8.42 5.75 -5.82
N CYS A 325 -7.32 5.56 -5.10
CA CYS A 325 -6.09 6.35 -5.29
C CYS A 325 -5.21 5.89 -6.46
N ASP A 326 -5.38 4.65 -6.94
CA ASP A 326 -4.68 4.12 -8.12
C ASP A 326 -5.47 4.32 -9.43
N PHE A 327 -6.73 4.72 -9.34
CA PHE A 327 -7.60 4.84 -10.51
C PHE A 327 -7.52 6.22 -11.17
N GLY A 328 -7.16 6.23 -12.45
CA GLY A 328 -7.24 7.43 -13.30
C GLY A 328 -7.56 7.07 -14.76
N PRO A 329 -7.21 7.91 -15.76
CA PRO A 329 -7.75 7.83 -17.12
C PRO A 329 -7.67 6.45 -17.79
N ASP A 330 -6.52 5.77 -17.63
CA ASP A 330 -6.26 4.46 -18.23
C ASP A 330 -6.69 3.26 -17.36
N GLY A 331 -7.43 3.47 -16.27
CA GLY A 331 -7.85 2.41 -15.34
C GLY A 331 -6.93 2.31 -14.11
N LEU A 332 -6.74 1.11 -13.55
CA LEU A 332 -5.76 0.87 -12.46
C LEU A 332 -4.37 0.64 -13.05
N SER A 333 -3.30 0.98 -12.31
CA SER A 333 -1.92 0.76 -12.76
C SER A 333 -1.59 -0.71 -12.98
N SER A 334 -2.30 -1.61 -12.28
CA SER A 334 -2.18 -3.06 -12.46
C SER A 334 -2.84 -3.60 -13.75
N GLY A 335 -3.58 -2.78 -14.49
CA GLY A 335 -4.43 -3.21 -15.61
C GLY A 335 -5.64 -4.06 -15.21
N ARG A 336 -5.85 -4.30 -13.90
CA ARG A 336 -7.03 -5.02 -13.39
C ARG A 336 -8.26 -4.11 -13.37
N SER A 337 -9.42 -4.74 -13.28
CA SER A 337 -10.70 -4.05 -13.07
C SER A 337 -10.75 -3.40 -11.67
N PRO A 338 -11.26 -2.17 -11.54
CA PRO A 338 -11.44 -1.49 -10.26
C PRO A 338 -12.75 -1.89 -9.57
N ASP A 339 -12.94 -3.20 -9.33
CA ASP A 339 -14.25 -3.77 -8.99
C ASP A 339 -14.89 -3.15 -7.73
N ARG A 340 -14.10 -2.83 -6.69
CA ARG A 340 -14.59 -2.21 -5.44
C ARG A 340 -14.97 -0.76 -5.68
N LEU A 341 -14.14 -0.04 -6.42
CA LEU A 341 -14.42 1.34 -6.80
C LEU A 341 -15.65 1.44 -7.72
N ASP A 342 -15.85 0.50 -8.65
CA ASP A 342 -17.05 0.47 -9.50
C ASP A 342 -18.31 0.30 -8.66
N ALA A 343 -18.31 -0.63 -7.70
CA ALA A 343 -19.39 -0.78 -6.73
C ALA A 343 -19.61 0.52 -5.92
N LEU A 344 -18.56 1.17 -5.44
CA LEU A 344 -18.65 2.46 -4.76
C LEU A 344 -19.31 3.54 -5.65
N VAL A 345 -18.86 3.67 -6.89
CA VAL A 345 -19.39 4.64 -7.86
C VAL A 345 -20.89 4.39 -8.09
N TRP A 346 -21.30 3.13 -8.22
CA TRP A 346 -22.72 2.79 -8.35
C TRP A 346 -23.53 3.13 -7.10
N ALA A 347 -23.02 2.83 -5.91
CA ALA A 347 -23.68 3.16 -4.65
C ALA A 347 -23.93 4.68 -4.54
N LEU A 348 -22.88 5.48 -4.75
CA LEU A 348 -22.96 6.94 -4.62
C LEU A 348 -23.77 7.58 -5.75
N THR A 349 -23.69 7.04 -6.96
CA THR A 349 -24.55 7.48 -8.08
C THR A 349 -26.02 7.26 -7.75
N ALA A 350 -26.38 6.06 -7.29
CA ALA A 350 -27.73 5.71 -6.90
C ALA A 350 -28.27 6.56 -5.74
N LEU A 351 -27.39 6.98 -4.83
CA LEU A 351 -27.74 7.79 -3.68
C LEU A 351 -27.86 9.29 -3.98
N MET A 352 -26.94 9.84 -4.77
CA MET A 352 -26.70 11.28 -4.85
C MET A 352 -26.87 11.90 -6.24
N LEU A 353 -26.81 11.10 -7.31
CA LEU A 353 -26.81 11.59 -8.70
C LEU A 353 -28.05 11.15 -9.48
N GLU A 354 -28.64 10.01 -9.14
CA GLU A 354 -29.96 9.62 -9.63
C GLU A 354 -31.02 10.55 -9.02
N GLY A 355 -31.70 11.32 -9.88
CA GLY A 355 -32.75 12.23 -9.46
C GLY A 355 -33.80 11.52 -8.61
N THR A 356 -34.11 12.10 -7.45
CA THR A 356 -35.17 11.64 -6.54
C THR A 356 -36.52 11.66 -7.26
N GLY A 357 -36.87 10.55 -7.91
CA GLY A 357 -38.22 10.25 -8.35
C GLY A 357 -39.10 9.93 -7.15
N GLU A 358 -39.30 10.89 -6.24
CA GLU A 358 -40.49 10.86 -5.40
C GLU A 358 -41.68 11.20 -6.31
N PRO A 359 -42.71 10.33 -6.40
CA PRO A 359 -43.90 10.62 -7.19
C PRO A 359 -44.60 11.83 -6.55
N ARG A 360 -44.41 13.01 -7.15
CA ARG A 360 -45.22 14.18 -6.83
C ARG A 360 -46.62 13.93 -7.37
N ILE A 361 -47.56 13.67 -6.47
CA ILE A 361 -48.99 13.73 -6.79
C ILE A 361 -49.25 15.12 -7.35
N ARG A 362 -49.50 15.22 -8.65
CA ARG A 362 -50.11 16.42 -9.23
C ARG A 362 -51.55 16.43 -8.76
N GLY A 363 -51.85 17.29 -7.78
CA GLY A 363 -53.23 17.63 -7.43
C GLY A 363 -53.95 18.12 -8.68
N VAL A 364 -55.14 17.54 -8.91
CA VAL A 364 -56.11 17.92 -9.94
C VAL A 364 -56.71 19.27 -9.60
#